data_AF-A0A4R1JYA4-F1
#
_entry.id   AF-A0A4R1JYA4-F1
#
_cell.length_a   1.000
_cell.length_b   1.000
_cell.length_c   1.000
_cell.angle_alpha   90.00
_cell.angle_beta   90.00
_cell.angle_gamma   90.00
#
_symmetry.space_group_name_H-M   'P 1'
#
loop_
_entity.id
_entity.type
_entity.pdbx_description
1 polymer ?
#
loop_
_entity_poly.entity_id
_entity_poly.type
_entity_poly.pdbx_seq_one_letter_code
_entity_poly.pdbx_strand_id
1 'polypeptide(L)'
;MNSETFKSQILIKRPRYANSRIPIIQAFANKGQSKSDYSQFGPIYELYIYAFILGLKRNLKLPLPNRNLTTEFIEVGKWKRDSTLVDFLLMIIFSHCEEIGFTWNELEDMEETQLNVVINDIITFIESYANGGLEYLQKEYEQNNLLNSPYMFVDLLAESCGKMLEHEISTTLEVEEVDEDLVRSTVKLIEQGETSNTEFKSTLRVNLHTNQPDDKMELSCIKTLAGFMNTKSGTLLIGVSDTKEMLGLDTDFKSFGNKHDLLDEFQKHLDNLIEKYMGNSAFAALTLYFPEIEGQMICRLDVDFRKNGPIFVKNKGAEEFYIRRSASTKALNPSEMMAYIENHWD
;
A
#
# COMPACT_ATOMS: atom_id res chain seq x y z
N MET A 1 31.69 14.93 2.96
CA MET A 1 31.84 13.49 3.30
C MET A 1 30.91 12.68 2.37
N ASN A 2 31.27 11.47 1.89
CA ASN A 2 30.38 10.70 1.00
C ASN A 2 29.22 10.02 1.77
N SER A 3 28.14 9.70 1.07
CA SER A 3 26.91 9.07 1.62
C SER A 3 27.17 7.75 2.36
N GLU A 4 28.17 6.98 1.94
CA GLU A 4 28.59 5.75 2.64
C GLU A 4 29.11 6.03 4.05
N THR A 5 29.88 7.11 4.22
CA THR A 5 30.45 7.43 5.52
C THR A 5 29.37 7.94 6.47
N PHE A 6 28.41 8.73 5.99
CA PHE A 6 27.24 9.13 6.76
C PHE A 6 26.42 7.92 7.24
N LYS A 7 26.11 6.98 6.33
CA LYS A 7 25.43 5.72 6.68
C LYS A 7 26.23 4.96 7.73
N SER A 8 27.55 4.86 7.59
CA SER A 8 28.41 4.16 8.55
C SER A 8 28.35 4.75 9.96
N GLN A 9 28.23 6.08 10.09
CA GLN A 9 28.13 6.75 11.39
C GLN A 9 26.77 6.54 12.07
N ILE A 10 25.67 6.40 11.31
CA ILE A 10 24.37 6.03 11.88
C ILE A 10 24.40 4.58 12.38
N LEU A 11 25.00 3.67 11.62
CA LEU A 11 25.03 2.24 11.95
C LEU A 11 25.75 1.93 13.27
N ILE A 12 26.70 2.76 13.70
CA ILE A 12 27.38 2.56 15.00
C ILE A 12 26.60 3.10 16.20
N LYS A 13 25.52 3.86 15.98
CA LYS A 13 24.73 4.46 17.07
C LYS A 13 23.90 3.40 17.79
N ARG A 14 23.69 3.65 19.08
CA ARG A 14 22.86 2.83 19.99
C ARG A 14 21.71 3.69 20.47
N PRO A 15 20.55 3.66 19.78
CA PRO A 15 19.38 4.38 20.25
C PRO A 15 18.98 3.86 21.63
N ARG A 16 18.19 4.64 22.37
CA ARG A 16 17.79 4.34 23.75
C ARG A 16 16.29 4.13 23.84
N TYR A 17 15.87 3.54 24.96
CA TYR A 17 14.47 3.43 25.34
C TYR A 17 14.31 3.70 26.84
N ALA A 18 13.13 4.18 27.24
CA ALA A 18 12.84 4.44 28.64
C ALA A 18 12.74 3.11 29.42
N ASN A 19 13.30 3.07 30.63
CA ASN A 19 13.26 1.88 31.49
C ASN A 19 11.83 1.45 31.82
N SER A 20 10.88 2.39 31.82
CA SER A 20 9.45 2.10 31.97
C SER A 20 8.88 1.21 30.86
N ARG A 21 9.55 1.10 29.70
CA ARG A 21 9.14 0.25 28.56
C ARG A 21 9.78 -1.14 28.58
N ILE A 22 10.63 -1.45 29.57
CA ILE A 22 11.20 -2.80 29.72
C ILE A 22 10.12 -3.89 29.77
N PRO A 23 9.00 -3.75 30.51
CA PRO A 23 7.96 -4.78 30.57
C PRO A 23 7.37 -5.11 29.20
N ILE A 24 7.02 -4.10 28.40
CA ILE A 24 6.41 -4.30 27.07
C ILE A 24 7.42 -4.89 26.09
N ILE A 25 8.69 -4.47 26.17
CA ILE A 25 9.77 -5.05 25.38
C ILE A 25 9.99 -6.52 25.76
N GLN A 26 9.95 -6.87 27.04
CA GLN A 26 10.10 -8.26 27.49
C GLN A 26 8.89 -9.14 27.16
N ALA A 27 7.68 -8.56 27.15
CA ALA A 27 6.46 -9.26 26.78
C ALA A 27 6.46 -9.67 25.30
N PHE A 28 7.07 -8.85 24.44
CA PHE A 28 7.01 -9.03 22.98
C PHE A 28 8.32 -9.43 22.32
N ALA A 29 9.48 -9.19 22.92
CA ALA A 29 10.76 -9.64 22.38
C ALA A 29 10.97 -11.13 22.64
N ASN A 30 11.26 -11.87 21.56
CA ASN A 30 11.42 -13.32 21.58
C ASN A 30 12.48 -13.80 22.61
N LYS A 31 12.05 -14.52 23.65
CA LYS A 31 12.92 -15.41 24.44
C LYS A 31 12.73 -16.80 23.89
N GLY A 32 13.71 -17.27 23.12
CA GLY A 32 13.78 -18.67 22.70
C GLY A 32 13.42 -19.59 23.87
N GLN A 33 12.39 -20.40 23.65
CA GLN A 33 11.76 -21.29 24.64
C GLN A 33 11.03 -20.59 25.80
N SER A 34 9.88 -19.97 25.53
CA SER A 34 8.81 -19.89 26.54
C SER A 34 7.44 -19.98 25.87
N LYS A 35 6.50 -20.70 26.48
CA LYS A 35 5.08 -20.64 26.12
C LYS A 35 4.55 -19.28 26.57
N SER A 36 4.51 -18.30 25.68
CA SER A 36 3.74 -17.07 25.89
C SER A 36 2.38 -17.23 25.23
N ASP A 37 1.33 -16.72 25.87
CA ASP A 37 -0.05 -16.74 25.35
C ASP A 37 -0.25 -15.82 24.13
N TYR A 38 0.80 -15.12 23.67
CA TYR A 38 0.80 -14.23 22.50
C TYR A 38 1.80 -14.68 21.43
N SER A 39 1.47 -14.47 20.15
CA SER A 39 2.40 -14.65 19.01
C SER A 39 3.70 -13.88 19.28
N GLN A 40 4.82 -14.61 19.37
CA GLN A 40 6.12 -14.02 19.68
C GLN A 40 6.59 -13.19 18.48
N PHE A 41 6.87 -11.92 18.72
CA PHE A 41 7.45 -11.07 17.69
C PHE A 41 8.88 -11.52 17.38
N GLY A 42 9.38 -11.15 16.21
CA GLY A 42 10.72 -11.49 15.76
C GLY A 42 11.84 -10.95 16.68
N PRO A 43 13.04 -10.74 16.14
CA PRO A 43 14.13 -10.12 16.88
C PRO A 43 13.73 -8.78 17.53
N ILE A 44 14.27 -8.47 18.71
CA ILE A 44 13.96 -7.26 19.49
C ILE A 44 14.08 -5.96 18.68
N TYR A 45 14.96 -5.88 17.67
CA TYR A 45 15.10 -4.70 16.82
C TYR A 45 13.85 -4.44 15.95
N GLU A 46 13.12 -5.48 15.56
CA GLU A 46 11.88 -5.33 14.77
C GLU A 46 10.80 -4.65 15.59
N LEU A 47 10.65 -5.05 16.87
CA LEU A 47 9.76 -4.38 17.81
C LEU A 47 10.08 -2.89 17.94
N TYR A 48 11.36 -2.53 17.99
CA TYR A 48 11.77 -1.13 18.10
C TYR A 48 11.42 -0.33 16.83
N ILE A 49 11.65 -0.90 15.64
CA ILE A 49 11.28 -0.28 14.36
C ILE A 49 9.75 -0.14 14.24
N TYR A 50 8.99 -1.17 14.61
CA TYR A 50 7.53 -1.11 14.57
C TYR A 50 6.97 -0.09 15.55
N ALA A 51 7.53 0.01 16.76
CA ALA A 51 7.15 1.05 17.71
C ALA A 51 7.46 2.44 17.16
N PHE A 52 8.61 2.63 16.49
CA PHE A 52 8.90 3.88 15.79
C PHE A 52 7.83 4.21 14.73
N ILE A 53 7.50 3.26 13.86
CA ILE A 53 6.48 3.45 12.80
C ILE A 53 5.11 3.78 13.41
N LEU A 54 4.71 3.06 14.47
CA LEU A 54 3.44 3.27 15.15
C LEU A 54 3.38 4.65 15.82
N GLY A 55 4.48 5.07 16.46
CA GLY A 55 4.61 6.41 17.02
C GLY A 55 4.49 7.49 15.95
N LEU A 56 5.19 7.32 14.82
CA LEU A 56 5.16 8.26 13.70
C LEU A 56 3.76 8.37 13.08
N LYS A 57 3.11 7.23 12.80
CA LYS A 57 1.75 7.18 12.23
C LYS A 57 0.69 7.80 13.14
N ARG A 58 0.83 7.64 14.46
CA ARG A 58 -0.06 8.25 15.45
C ARG A 58 0.36 9.66 15.87
N ASN A 59 1.42 10.21 15.28
CA ASN A 59 2.03 11.48 15.68
C ASN A 59 2.35 11.57 17.19
N LEU A 60 2.80 10.46 17.77
CA LEU A 60 3.19 10.32 19.18
C LEU A 60 4.69 10.57 19.34
N LYS A 61 5.09 11.84 19.31
CA LYS A 61 6.47 12.25 19.57
C LYS A 61 6.70 12.43 21.07
N LEU A 62 7.25 11.42 21.74
CA LEU A 62 7.45 11.43 23.19
C LEU A 62 8.95 11.42 23.54
N PRO A 63 9.54 12.53 24.02
CA PRO A 63 10.95 12.56 24.36
C PRO A 63 11.31 11.54 25.44
N LEU A 64 12.53 11.01 25.37
CA LEU A 64 13.02 10.10 26.41
C LEU A 64 13.22 10.84 27.74
N PRO A 65 13.02 10.15 28.87
CA PRO A 65 13.35 10.71 30.18
C PRO A 65 14.88 10.88 30.34
N ASN A 66 15.29 11.44 31.47
CA ASN A 66 16.70 11.62 31.80
C ASN A 66 17.52 10.33 31.57
N ARG A 67 18.77 10.50 31.13
CA ARG A 67 19.65 9.40 30.67
C ARG A 67 19.78 8.26 31.69
N ASN A 68 19.73 8.54 32.99
CA ASN A 68 19.75 7.54 34.06
C ASN A 68 18.51 6.63 34.11
N LEU A 69 17.39 7.05 33.50
CA LEU A 69 16.14 6.31 33.41
C LEU A 69 15.95 5.66 32.03
N THR A 70 17.02 5.52 31.26
CA THR A 70 16.99 4.94 29.91
C THR A 70 18.06 3.88 29.74
N THR A 71 17.77 2.89 28.91
CA THR A 71 18.69 1.80 28.57
C THR A 71 19.12 1.92 27.10
N GLU A 72 20.38 1.61 26.83
CA GLU A 72 20.91 1.56 25.45
C GLU A 72 20.42 0.32 24.73
N PHE A 73 20.02 0.51 23.48
CA PHE A 73 19.59 -0.56 22.60
C PHE A 73 20.77 -1.15 21.82
N ILE A 74 20.48 -2.17 21.02
CA ILE A 74 21.46 -2.80 20.13
C ILE A 74 21.87 -1.78 19.06
N GLU A 75 23.17 -1.76 18.69
CA GLU A 75 23.69 -0.94 17.59
C GLU A 75 22.88 -1.14 16.31
N VAL A 76 22.55 -0.06 15.62
CA VAL A 76 21.73 -0.10 14.40
C VAL A 76 22.35 -1.02 13.34
N GLY A 77 23.68 -1.04 13.19
CA GLY A 77 24.41 -1.89 12.25
C GLY A 77 24.48 -3.38 12.61
N LYS A 78 24.01 -3.75 13.80
CA LYS A 78 23.80 -5.14 14.22
C LYS A 78 22.35 -5.59 14.02
N TRP A 79 21.46 -4.68 13.64
CA TRP A 79 20.15 -5.06 13.13
C TRP A 79 20.39 -5.74 11.77
N LYS A 80 19.61 -6.78 11.45
CA LYS A 80 19.88 -7.67 10.32
C LYS A 80 20.19 -6.86 9.05
N ARG A 81 21.43 -7.01 8.52
CA ARG A 81 22.02 -6.12 7.50
C ARG A 81 21.28 -6.10 6.16
N ASP A 82 20.59 -7.19 5.81
CA ASP A 82 19.77 -7.32 4.60
C ASP A 82 18.27 -7.24 4.91
N SER A 83 17.91 -6.62 6.04
CA SER A 83 16.50 -6.43 6.41
C SER A 83 15.94 -5.21 5.70
N THR A 84 14.93 -5.45 4.86
CA THR A 84 14.11 -4.41 4.22
C THR A 84 13.57 -3.39 5.23
N LEU A 85 13.41 -3.76 6.50
CA LEU A 85 12.95 -2.88 7.57
C LEU A 85 13.95 -1.78 7.95
N VAL A 86 15.26 -2.07 7.90
CA VAL A 86 16.28 -1.06 8.23
C VAL A 86 16.38 -0.04 7.10
N ASP A 87 16.35 -0.51 5.84
CA ASP A 87 16.30 0.39 4.69
C ASP A 87 15.02 1.24 4.68
N PHE A 88 13.88 0.66 5.07
CA PHE A 88 12.62 1.39 5.23
C PHE A 88 12.69 2.46 6.34
N LEU A 89 13.29 2.14 7.49
CA LEU A 89 13.53 3.11 8.56
C LEU A 89 14.39 4.29 8.05
N LEU A 90 15.48 4.00 7.34
CA LEU A 90 16.35 5.03 6.78
C LEU A 90 15.59 5.88 5.75
N MET A 91 14.79 5.25 4.89
CA MET A 91 13.94 5.96 3.92
C MET A 91 12.95 6.92 4.61
N ILE A 92 12.32 6.51 5.71
CA ILE A 92 11.43 7.38 6.49
C ILE A 92 12.19 8.56 7.10
N ILE A 93 13.37 8.32 7.69
CA ILE A 93 14.21 9.38 8.25
C ILE A 93 14.52 10.40 7.16
N PHE A 94 14.86 9.93 5.96
CA PHE A 94 15.17 10.78 4.82
C PHE A 94 13.97 11.55 4.29
N SER A 95 12.76 11.00 4.35
CA SER A 95 11.55 11.72 3.98
C SER A 95 11.14 12.79 5.01
N HIS A 96 11.73 12.77 6.22
CA HIS A 96 11.49 13.75 7.29
C HIS A 96 12.71 14.64 7.57
N CYS A 97 13.62 14.78 6.60
CA CYS A 97 14.86 15.54 6.78
C CYS A 97 14.64 17.00 7.21
N GLU A 98 13.58 17.65 6.71
CA GLU A 98 13.19 19.01 7.12
C GLU A 98 12.77 19.08 8.60
N GLU A 99 12.00 18.10 9.10
CA GLU A 99 11.58 18.04 10.52
C GLU A 99 12.78 17.79 11.45
N ILE A 100 13.76 17.03 10.96
CA ILE A 100 14.99 16.71 11.69
C ILE A 100 15.97 17.90 11.64
N GLY A 101 15.84 18.79 10.65
CA GLY A 101 16.63 20.02 10.53
C GLY A 101 17.90 19.88 9.70
N PHE A 102 17.90 19.06 8.65
CA PHE A 102 19.01 18.97 7.70
C PHE A 102 18.54 18.84 6.24
N THR A 103 19.37 19.31 5.31
CA THR A 103 19.14 19.17 3.87
C THR A 103 20.17 18.23 3.25
N TRP A 104 19.75 17.39 2.31
CA TRP A 104 20.64 16.43 1.61
C TRP A 104 21.88 17.08 0.99
N ASN A 105 21.68 18.19 0.28
CA ASN A 105 22.73 18.88 -0.44
C ASN A 105 23.82 19.44 0.49
N GLU A 106 23.47 19.66 1.77
CA GLU A 106 24.39 20.27 2.73
C GLU A 106 25.23 19.21 3.46
N LEU A 107 24.79 17.95 3.50
CA LEU A 107 25.50 16.87 4.20
C LEU A 107 26.91 16.59 3.62
N GLU A 108 27.10 16.78 2.32
CA GLU A 108 28.40 16.54 1.68
C GLU A 108 29.44 17.60 2.05
N ASP A 109 28.98 18.81 2.35
CA ASP A 109 29.80 19.98 2.66
C ASP A 109 29.89 20.28 4.17
N MET A 110 29.16 19.55 5.01
CA MET A 110 29.18 19.71 6.47
C MET A 110 30.52 19.29 7.09
N GLU A 111 30.96 20.08 8.07
CA GLU A 111 32.05 19.73 8.98
C GLU A 111 31.65 18.56 9.90
N GLU A 112 32.64 17.78 10.37
CA GLU A 112 32.38 16.58 11.21
C GLU A 112 31.58 16.90 12.48
N THR A 113 31.77 18.10 13.05
CA THR A 113 31.02 18.56 14.23
C THR A 113 29.55 18.80 13.94
N GLN A 114 29.22 19.39 12.79
CA GLN A 114 27.84 19.63 12.34
C GLN A 114 27.15 18.31 12.00
N LEU A 115 27.87 17.41 11.34
CA LEU A 115 27.36 16.08 11.02
C LEU A 115 26.98 15.28 12.28
N ASN A 116 27.81 15.38 13.32
CA ASN A 116 27.52 14.75 14.61
C ASN A 116 26.24 15.29 15.26
N VAL A 117 25.93 16.58 15.08
CA VAL A 117 24.67 17.18 15.55
C VAL A 117 23.50 16.56 14.79
N VAL A 118 23.54 16.56 13.45
CA VAL A 118 22.50 15.96 12.61
C VAL A 118 22.25 14.50 12.96
N ILE A 119 23.30 13.71 13.15
CA ILE A 119 23.15 12.29 13.53
C ILE A 119 22.50 12.15 14.92
N ASN A 120 22.81 13.02 15.87
CA ASN A 120 22.16 13.00 17.17
C ASN A 120 20.69 13.41 17.06
N ASP A 121 20.34 14.34 16.19
CA ASP A 121 18.96 14.74 15.93
C ASP A 121 18.16 13.62 15.27
N ILE A 122 18.76 12.88 14.32
CA ILE A 122 18.19 11.66 13.74
C ILE A 122 17.92 10.61 14.83
N ILE A 123 18.89 10.34 15.70
CA ILE A 123 18.71 9.36 16.78
C ILE A 123 17.63 9.82 17.75
N THR A 124 17.60 11.10 18.12
CA THR A 124 16.57 11.68 18.99
C THR A 124 15.18 11.59 18.35
N PHE A 125 15.08 11.83 17.06
CA PHE A 125 13.86 11.67 16.28
C PHE A 125 13.33 10.24 16.37
N ILE A 126 14.18 9.25 16.06
CA ILE A 126 13.84 7.82 16.15
C ILE A 126 13.40 7.47 17.57
N GLU A 127 14.20 7.86 18.58
CA GLU A 127 13.94 7.57 19.99
C GLU A 127 12.62 8.15 20.47
N SER A 128 12.29 9.38 20.06
CA SER A 128 11.07 10.06 20.50
C SER A 128 9.80 9.40 19.98
N TYR A 129 9.77 9.02 18.70
CA TYR A 129 8.64 8.31 18.13
C TYR A 129 8.59 6.84 18.58
N ALA A 130 9.73 6.16 18.70
CA ALA A 130 9.79 4.80 19.23
C ALA A 130 9.26 4.75 20.68
N ASN A 131 9.61 5.73 21.51
CA ASN A 131 9.09 5.82 22.88
C ASN A 131 7.59 6.10 22.92
N GLY A 132 7.06 6.92 22.01
CA GLY A 132 5.62 7.16 21.89
C GLY A 132 4.86 5.90 21.46
N GLY A 133 5.37 5.16 20.47
CA GLY A 133 4.77 3.90 20.04
C GLY A 133 4.85 2.81 21.12
N LEU A 134 5.97 2.69 21.84
CA LEU A 134 6.09 1.76 22.98
C LEU A 134 5.15 2.12 24.12
N GLU A 135 4.93 3.42 24.38
CA GLU A 135 3.93 3.86 25.36
C GLU A 135 2.53 3.43 24.96
N TYR A 136 2.16 3.64 23.70
CA TYR A 136 0.87 3.22 23.18
C TYR A 136 0.68 1.70 23.32
N LEU A 137 1.66 0.91 22.86
CA LEU A 137 1.64 -0.55 23.01
C LEU A 137 1.48 -0.98 24.46
N GLN A 138 2.16 -0.30 25.38
CA GLN A 138 2.05 -0.61 26.80
C GLN A 138 0.64 -0.33 27.34
N LYS A 139 0.00 0.78 26.93
CA LYS A 139 -1.37 1.10 27.32
C LYS A 139 -2.36 0.05 26.80
N GLU A 140 -2.24 -0.34 25.54
CA GLU A 140 -3.11 -1.36 24.94
C GLU A 140 -2.91 -2.74 25.58
N TYR A 141 -1.67 -3.09 25.93
CA TYR A 141 -1.34 -4.33 26.64
C TYR A 141 -1.94 -4.35 28.06
N GLU A 142 -1.79 -3.27 28.82
CA GLU A 142 -2.34 -3.14 30.18
C GLU A 142 -3.88 -3.16 30.19
N GLN A 143 -4.52 -2.73 29.10
CA GLN A 143 -5.98 -2.72 28.95
C GLN A 143 -6.55 -4.02 28.34
N ASN A 144 -5.70 -4.99 27.98
CA ASN A 144 -6.08 -6.22 27.25
C ASN A 144 -6.78 -5.96 25.90
N ASN A 145 -6.43 -4.87 25.20
CA ASN A 145 -6.99 -4.55 23.88
C ASN A 145 -6.23 -5.23 22.73
N LEU A 146 -5.08 -5.83 23.00
CA LEU A 146 -4.23 -6.43 21.98
C LEU A 146 -4.79 -7.76 21.48
N LEU A 147 -5.19 -7.79 20.21
CA LEU A 147 -5.62 -9.01 19.52
C LEU A 147 -4.46 -9.99 19.41
N ASN A 148 -4.67 -11.23 19.85
CA ASN A 148 -3.69 -12.30 19.70
C ASN A 148 -3.68 -12.85 18.25
N SER A 149 -3.15 -12.04 17.34
CA SER A 149 -3.06 -12.31 15.90
C SER A 149 -1.60 -12.50 15.47
N PRO A 150 -1.31 -13.39 14.51
CA PRO A 150 -0.01 -13.43 13.83
C PRO A 150 0.39 -12.08 13.20
N TYR A 151 -0.57 -11.19 12.95
CA TYR A 151 -0.41 -9.89 12.29
C TYR A 151 -0.69 -8.70 13.20
N MET A 152 -0.64 -8.85 14.53
CA MET A 152 -1.01 -7.81 15.51
C MET A 152 -0.41 -6.42 15.21
N PHE A 153 0.82 -6.32 14.68
CA PHE A 153 1.38 -5.01 14.30
C PHE A 153 0.67 -4.35 13.11
N VAL A 154 0.29 -5.14 12.11
CA VAL A 154 -0.49 -4.66 10.96
C VAL A 154 -1.85 -4.19 11.46
N ASP A 155 -2.48 -4.96 12.35
CA ASP A 155 -3.78 -4.62 12.95
C ASP A 155 -3.69 -3.29 13.73
N LEU A 156 -2.66 -3.11 14.56
CA LEU A 156 -2.45 -1.87 15.33
C LEU A 156 -2.12 -0.64 14.47
N LEU A 157 -1.42 -0.86 13.35
CA LEU A 157 -1.16 0.18 12.35
C LEU A 157 -2.44 0.54 11.60
N ALA A 158 -3.27 -0.45 11.24
CA ALA A 158 -4.57 -0.25 10.60
C ALA A 158 -5.51 0.59 11.47
N GLU A 159 -5.61 0.28 12.77
CA GLU A 159 -6.42 1.06 13.72
C GLU A 159 -5.98 2.53 13.85
N SER A 160 -4.68 2.80 13.67
CA SER A 160 -4.12 4.15 13.78
C SER A 160 -4.49 5.09 12.63
N CYS A 161 -4.87 4.53 11.48
CA CYS A 161 -5.31 5.29 10.31
C CYS A 161 -6.71 5.91 10.47
N GLY A 162 -7.41 5.67 11.59
CA GLY A 162 -8.70 6.27 11.94
C GLY A 162 -9.84 5.76 11.05
N LYS A 163 -10.77 4.99 11.61
CA LYS A 163 -12.09 4.64 11.02
C LYS A 163 -12.13 4.60 9.48
N MET A 164 -11.26 3.81 8.86
CA MET A 164 -11.28 3.56 7.41
C MET A 164 -10.84 2.15 7.03
N LEU A 165 -10.87 1.21 7.99
CA LEU A 165 -10.52 -0.19 7.78
C LEU A 165 -11.55 -1.09 8.48
N GLU A 166 -12.82 -0.94 8.09
CA GLU A 166 -13.73 -2.10 8.06
C GLU A 166 -13.74 -2.75 6.67
N HIS A 167 -13.08 -2.15 5.67
CA HIS A 167 -12.59 -2.95 4.55
C HIS A 167 -11.27 -3.55 4.99
N GLU A 168 -11.28 -4.84 5.28
CA GLU A 168 -10.08 -5.66 5.28
C GLU A 168 -9.19 -5.19 4.12
N ILE A 169 -7.88 -5.03 4.34
CA ILE A 169 -6.95 -4.82 3.21
C ILE A 169 -6.96 -6.14 2.46
N SER A 170 -7.98 -6.34 1.62
CA SER A 170 -8.14 -7.51 0.81
C SER A 170 -7.04 -7.42 -0.24
N THR A 171 -6.12 -8.37 -0.17
CA THR A 171 -5.03 -8.50 -1.13
C THR A 171 -5.46 -9.31 -2.36
N THR A 172 -6.76 -9.52 -2.54
CA THR A 172 -7.35 -10.36 -3.59
C THR A 172 -8.63 -9.71 -4.10
N LEU A 173 -9.01 -9.91 -5.36
CA LEU A 173 -10.32 -9.44 -5.84
C LEU A 173 -11.41 -10.29 -5.18
N GLU A 174 -12.15 -9.72 -4.25
CA GLU A 174 -13.38 -10.32 -3.75
C GLU A 174 -14.50 -10.17 -4.78
N VAL A 175 -15.10 -11.31 -5.13
CA VAL A 175 -16.28 -11.36 -5.97
C VAL A 175 -17.49 -11.23 -5.07
N GLU A 176 -18.22 -10.14 -5.26
CA GLU A 176 -19.46 -9.88 -4.54
C GLU A 176 -20.64 -10.57 -5.20
N GLU A 177 -21.67 -10.88 -4.40
CA GLU A 177 -22.90 -11.49 -4.91
C GLU A 177 -23.66 -10.51 -5.82
N VAL A 178 -24.23 -11.06 -6.89
CA VAL A 178 -25.05 -10.30 -7.84
C VAL A 178 -26.51 -10.39 -7.41
N ASP A 179 -27.10 -9.25 -7.04
CA ASP A 179 -28.53 -9.12 -6.81
C ASP A 179 -29.27 -8.42 -7.97
N GLU A 180 -30.60 -8.38 -7.90
CA GLU A 180 -31.44 -7.75 -8.94
C GLU A 180 -31.16 -6.24 -9.09
N ASP A 181 -30.74 -5.57 -8.03
CA ASP A 181 -30.46 -4.14 -8.02
C ASP A 181 -29.14 -3.82 -8.74
N LEU A 182 -28.12 -4.67 -8.56
CA LEU A 182 -26.87 -4.62 -9.29
C LEU A 182 -27.09 -4.90 -10.78
N VAL A 183 -27.87 -5.91 -11.13
CA VAL A 183 -28.21 -6.19 -12.54
C VAL A 183 -28.91 -4.97 -13.16
N ARG A 184 -29.93 -4.44 -12.49
CA ARG A 184 -30.67 -3.25 -12.96
C ARG A 184 -29.78 -2.02 -13.09
N SER A 185 -28.86 -1.80 -12.16
CA SER A 185 -27.90 -0.68 -12.24
C SER A 185 -26.90 -0.87 -13.39
N THR A 186 -26.45 -2.09 -13.63
CA THR A 186 -25.54 -2.41 -14.74
C THR A 186 -26.19 -2.17 -16.10
N VAL A 187 -27.46 -2.58 -16.28
CA VAL A 187 -28.24 -2.27 -17.49
C VAL A 187 -28.33 -0.76 -17.72
N LYS A 188 -28.62 0.03 -16.67
CA LYS A 188 -28.67 1.50 -16.79
C LYS A 188 -27.33 2.11 -17.20
N LEU A 189 -26.21 1.58 -16.71
CA LEU A 189 -24.88 2.04 -17.12
C LEU A 189 -24.66 1.78 -18.62
N ILE A 190 -25.01 0.59 -19.10
CA ILE A 190 -24.93 0.22 -20.53
C ILE A 190 -25.79 1.15 -21.38
N GLU A 191 -27.05 1.38 -20.98
CA GLU A 191 -27.99 2.28 -21.68
C GLU A 191 -27.47 3.72 -21.75
N GLN A 192 -26.83 4.23 -20.68
CA GLN A 192 -26.22 5.57 -20.66
C GLN A 192 -25.02 5.64 -21.61
N GLY A 193 -24.20 4.59 -21.63
CA GLY A 193 -22.98 4.53 -22.44
C GLY A 193 -21.74 4.95 -21.67
N GLU A 194 -20.63 5.08 -22.39
CA GLU A 194 -19.38 5.55 -21.80
C GLU A 194 -19.51 6.99 -21.30
N THR A 195 -19.08 7.20 -20.07
CA THR A 195 -19.08 8.49 -19.41
C THR A 195 -17.74 8.73 -18.74
N SER A 196 -17.61 9.87 -18.07
CA SER A 196 -16.42 10.11 -17.26
C SER A 196 -16.26 9.16 -16.06
N ASN A 197 -17.31 8.44 -15.67
CA ASN A 197 -17.33 7.47 -14.57
C ASN A 197 -17.66 6.05 -15.04
N THR A 198 -17.76 5.82 -16.35
CA THR A 198 -18.13 4.51 -16.92
C THR A 198 -17.34 4.27 -18.18
N GLU A 199 -16.63 3.15 -18.26
CA GLU A 199 -15.85 2.75 -19.43
C GLU A 199 -16.26 1.35 -19.87
N PHE A 200 -16.36 1.12 -21.17
CA PHE A 200 -16.63 -0.20 -21.74
C PHE A 200 -15.39 -0.78 -22.40
N LYS A 201 -15.24 -2.10 -22.27
CA LYS A 201 -14.24 -2.88 -22.97
C LYS A 201 -14.91 -4.13 -23.52
N SER A 202 -14.71 -4.39 -24.81
CA SER A 202 -15.29 -5.56 -25.45
C SER A 202 -14.76 -6.86 -24.87
N THR A 203 -13.50 -6.89 -24.45
CA THR A 203 -12.78 -8.04 -23.93
C THR A 203 -11.75 -7.60 -22.89
N LEU A 204 -11.33 -8.52 -22.02
CA LEU A 204 -10.20 -8.31 -21.10
C LEU A 204 -8.86 -8.48 -21.82
N ARG A 205 -8.69 -9.56 -22.60
CA ARG A 205 -7.38 -9.95 -23.16
C ARG A 205 -7.37 -10.26 -24.64
N VAL A 206 -8.50 -10.67 -25.24
CA VAL A 206 -8.51 -11.08 -26.65
C VAL A 206 -8.71 -9.88 -27.57
N ASN A 207 -7.80 -9.68 -28.52
CA ASN A 207 -8.01 -8.72 -29.58
C ASN A 207 -8.98 -9.31 -30.62
N LEU A 208 -10.17 -8.72 -30.75
CA LEU A 208 -11.24 -9.23 -31.61
C LEU A 208 -10.90 -9.28 -33.11
N HIS A 209 -9.89 -8.53 -33.57
CA HIS A 209 -9.44 -8.56 -34.96
C HIS A 209 -8.53 -9.75 -35.26
N THR A 210 -7.65 -10.09 -34.31
CA THR A 210 -6.69 -11.20 -34.46
C THR A 210 -7.21 -12.50 -33.84
N ASN A 211 -8.22 -12.41 -32.98
CA ASN A 211 -8.75 -13.47 -32.15
C ASN A 211 -7.66 -14.17 -31.31
N GLN A 212 -6.69 -13.39 -30.83
CA GLN A 212 -5.58 -13.86 -30.00
C GLN A 212 -5.42 -12.97 -28.76
N PRO A 213 -4.86 -13.50 -27.66
CA PRO A 213 -4.44 -12.68 -26.53
C PRO A 213 -3.49 -11.56 -26.96
N ASP A 214 -3.73 -10.35 -26.47
CA ASP A 214 -2.96 -9.15 -26.78
C ASP A 214 -2.80 -8.30 -25.51
N ASP A 215 -1.56 -8.16 -25.05
CA ASP A 215 -1.19 -7.35 -23.88
C ASP A 215 -1.75 -5.92 -23.94
N LYS A 216 -2.04 -5.38 -25.14
CA LYS A 216 -2.65 -4.05 -25.27
C LYS A 216 -4.08 -4.01 -24.75
N MET A 217 -4.84 -5.09 -24.89
CA MET A 217 -6.22 -5.18 -24.39
C MET A 217 -6.20 -5.20 -22.85
N GLU A 218 -5.33 -6.04 -22.29
CA GLU A 218 -5.13 -6.16 -20.85
C GLU A 218 -4.68 -4.81 -20.26
N LEU A 219 -3.66 -4.19 -20.87
CA LEU A 219 -3.15 -2.91 -20.42
C LEU A 219 -4.18 -1.79 -20.56
N SER A 220 -5.07 -1.84 -21.57
CA SER A 220 -6.14 -0.85 -21.71
C SER A 220 -7.13 -0.90 -20.54
N CYS A 221 -7.46 -2.11 -20.05
CA CYS A 221 -8.28 -2.29 -18.86
C CYS A 221 -7.57 -1.73 -17.62
N ILE A 222 -6.29 -2.09 -17.42
CA ILE A 222 -5.50 -1.63 -16.27
C ILE A 222 -5.35 -0.10 -16.22
N LYS A 223 -5.05 0.53 -17.36
CA LYS A 223 -4.96 2.00 -17.44
C LYS A 223 -6.26 2.66 -17.01
N THR A 224 -7.39 2.07 -17.37
CA THR A 224 -8.72 2.57 -17.01
C THR A 224 -8.94 2.50 -15.49
N LEU A 225 -8.63 1.35 -14.88
CA LEU A 225 -8.71 1.18 -13.42
C LEU A 225 -7.84 2.23 -12.70
N ALA A 226 -6.58 2.38 -13.11
CA ALA A 226 -5.68 3.39 -12.55
C ALA A 226 -6.22 4.82 -12.72
N GLY A 227 -6.80 5.12 -13.89
CA GLY A 227 -7.42 6.42 -14.16
C GLY A 227 -8.56 6.74 -13.19
N PHE A 228 -9.44 5.79 -12.91
CA PHE A 228 -10.52 5.96 -11.93
C PHE A 228 -9.94 6.15 -10.52
N MET A 229 -9.04 5.26 -10.09
CA MET A 229 -8.38 5.33 -8.78
C MET A 229 -7.71 6.69 -8.52
N ASN A 230 -7.11 7.29 -9.54
CA ASN A 230 -6.39 8.57 -9.43
C ASN A 230 -7.25 9.82 -9.65
N THR A 231 -8.50 9.70 -10.07
CA THR A 231 -9.32 10.87 -10.44
C THR A 231 -10.66 10.89 -9.73
N LYS A 232 -11.41 9.80 -9.82
CA LYS A 232 -12.75 9.65 -9.24
C LYS A 232 -13.24 8.21 -9.39
N SER A 233 -14.08 7.78 -8.45
CA SER A 233 -14.73 6.47 -8.53
C SER A 233 -15.48 6.29 -9.85
N GLY A 234 -15.54 5.06 -10.36
CA GLY A 234 -16.20 4.74 -11.61
C GLY A 234 -16.37 3.24 -11.81
N THR A 235 -16.95 2.85 -12.93
CA THR A 235 -17.24 1.46 -13.27
C THR A 235 -16.59 1.10 -14.61
N LEU A 236 -15.86 -0.01 -14.65
CA LEU A 236 -15.39 -0.64 -15.87
C LEU A 236 -16.27 -1.86 -16.18
N LEU A 237 -16.90 -1.88 -17.35
CA LEU A 237 -17.63 -3.05 -17.86
C LEU A 237 -16.81 -3.75 -18.95
N ILE A 238 -16.59 -5.04 -18.78
CA ILE A 238 -15.89 -5.91 -19.73
C ILE A 238 -16.89 -6.92 -20.32
N GLY A 239 -16.84 -7.11 -21.63
CA GLY A 239 -17.85 -7.86 -22.38
C GLY A 239 -18.93 -6.97 -22.99
N VAL A 240 -18.68 -5.66 -23.11
CA VAL A 240 -19.59 -4.67 -23.71
C VAL A 240 -18.83 -3.85 -24.75
N SER A 241 -19.40 -3.68 -25.95
CA SER A 241 -18.80 -2.85 -26.99
C SER A 241 -19.00 -1.35 -26.74
N ASP A 242 -18.24 -0.53 -27.48
CA ASP A 242 -18.45 0.92 -27.56
C ASP A 242 -19.83 1.30 -28.11
N THR A 243 -20.44 0.43 -28.92
CA THR A 243 -21.81 0.56 -29.43
C THR A 243 -22.90 0.08 -28.46
N LYS A 244 -22.54 -0.27 -27.22
CA LYS A 244 -23.44 -0.82 -26.17
C LYS A 244 -23.95 -2.23 -26.44
N GLU A 245 -23.35 -2.94 -27.39
CA GLU A 245 -23.65 -4.35 -27.66
C GLU A 245 -23.07 -5.22 -26.54
N MET A 246 -23.88 -6.13 -26.00
CA MET A 246 -23.40 -7.15 -25.08
C MET A 246 -22.71 -8.25 -25.89
N LEU A 247 -21.42 -8.42 -25.62
CA LEU A 247 -20.58 -9.45 -26.24
C LEU A 247 -20.32 -10.62 -25.29
N GLY A 248 -20.39 -10.37 -23.98
CA GLY A 248 -20.12 -11.34 -22.93
C GLY A 248 -18.63 -11.70 -22.81
N LEU A 249 -18.33 -12.64 -21.91
CA LEU A 249 -16.96 -13.08 -21.62
C LEU A 249 -16.52 -14.33 -22.39
N ASP A 250 -17.39 -14.92 -23.22
CA ASP A 250 -17.13 -16.15 -23.97
C ASP A 250 -15.83 -16.13 -24.78
N THR A 251 -15.51 -14.97 -25.36
CA THR A 251 -14.28 -14.80 -26.15
C THR A 251 -13.04 -14.89 -25.27
N ASP A 252 -13.05 -14.22 -24.11
CA ASP A 252 -11.96 -14.31 -23.14
C ASP A 252 -11.87 -15.71 -22.53
N PHE A 253 -13.01 -16.34 -22.20
CA PHE A 253 -13.06 -17.72 -21.68
C PHE A 253 -12.40 -18.72 -22.62
N LYS A 254 -12.71 -18.66 -23.92
CA LYS A 254 -12.08 -19.54 -24.93
C LYS A 254 -10.57 -19.40 -25.01
N SER A 255 -10.02 -18.23 -24.66
CA SER A 255 -8.58 -17.98 -24.66
C SER A 255 -7.81 -18.74 -23.57
N PHE A 256 -8.50 -19.29 -22.57
CA PHE A 256 -7.89 -20.11 -21.50
C PHE A 256 -7.82 -21.61 -21.87
N GLY A 257 -8.35 -22.01 -23.03
CA GLY A 257 -8.30 -23.39 -23.51
C GLY A 257 -9.26 -24.32 -22.75
N ASN A 258 -8.89 -25.59 -22.57
CA ASN A 258 -9.75 -26.63 -22.01
C ASN A 258 -9.68 -26.71 -20.47
N LYS A 259 -9.72 -25.57 -19.79
CA LYS A 259 -9.75 -25.54 -18.33
C LYS A 259 -11.16 -25.81 -17.81
N HIS A 260 -11.26 -26.41 -16.62
CA HIS A 260 -12.54 -26.88 -16.09
C HIS A 260 -13.44 -25.74 -15.60
N ASP A 261 -12.85 -24.73 -14.95
CA ASP A 261 -13.57 -23.56 -14.46
C ASP A 261 -13.02 -22.31 -15.16
N LEU A 262 -13.71 -21.87 -16.21
CA LEU A 262 -13.28 -20.72 -17.01
C LEU A 262 -13.47 -19.39 -16.28
N LEU A 263 -14.40 -19.34 -15.32
CA LEU A 263 -14.67 -18.15 -14.53
C LEU A 263 -13.57 -17.94 -13.49
N ASP A 264 -13.21 -18.98 -12.73
CA ASP A 264 -12.06 -18.96 -11.81
C ASP A 264 -10.76 -18.57 -12.52
N GLU A 265 -10.57 -19.05 -13.75
CA GLU A 265 -9.39 -18.72 -14.56
C GLU A 265 -9.39 -17.27 -15.05
N PHE A 266 -10.56 -16.73 -15.42
CA PHE A 266 -10.70 -15.31 -15.73
C PHE A 266 -10.40 -14.43 -14.49
N GLN A 267 -10.95 -14.80 -13.33
CA GLN A 267 -10.72 -14.08 -12.07
C GLN A 267 -9.24 -14.08 -11.69
N LYS A 268 -8.60 -15.26 -11.69
CA LYS A 268 -7.15 -15.38 -11.45
C LYS A 268 -6.33 -14.57 -12.43
N HIS A 269 -6.70 -14.57 -13.71
CA HIS A 269 -5.98 -13.78 -14.71
C HIS A 269 -6.09 -12.28 -14.42
N LEU A 270 -7.29 -11.78 -14.12
CA LEU A 270 -7.52 -10.39 -13.77
C LEU A 270 -6.78 -9.98 -12.48
N ASP A 271 -6.83 -10.82 -11.45
CA ASP A 271 -6.11 -10.65 -10.19
C ASP A 271 -4.59 -10.52 -10.43
N ASN A 272 -4.01 -11.45 -11.19
CA ASN A 272 -2.59 -11.41 -11.58
C ASN A 272 -2.24 -10.17 -12.41
N LEU A 273 -3.13 -9.68 -13.28
CA LEU A 273 -2.90 -8.46 -14.04
C LEU A 273 -2.85 -7.24 -13.10
N ILE A 274 -3.80 -7.15 -12.16
CA ILE A 274 -3.86 -6.04 -11.20
C ILE A 274 -2.62 -6.04 -10.31
N GLU A 275 -2.21 -7.19 -9.77
CA GLU A 275 -0.97 -7.30 -8.98
C GLU A 275 0.26 -6.91 -9.83
N LYS A 276 0.41 -7.51 -11.02
CA LYS A 276 1.57 -7.29 -11.90
C LYS A 276 1.75 -5.82 -12.26
N TYR A 277 0.66 -5.12 -12.59
CA TYR A 277 0.73 -3.77 -13.13
C TYR A 277 0.57 -2.67 -12.07
N MET A 278 -0.25 -2.87 -11.03
CA MET A 278 -0.57 -1.84 -10.04
C MET A 278 -0.14 -2.21 -8.61
N GLY A 279 0.13 -3.48 -8.34
CA GLY A 279 0.53 -3.99 -7.03
C GLY A 279 -0.63 -4.15 -6.05
N ASN A 280 -0.32 -4.76 -4.89
CA ASN A 280 -1.32 -5.21 -3.90
C ASN A 280 -2.16 -4.09 -3.27
N SER A 281 -1.72 -2.84 -3.35
CA SER A 281 -2.48 -1.71 -2.79
C SER A 281 -3.67 -1.26 -3.65
N ALA A 282 -3.82 -1.81 -4.86
CA ALA A 282 -4.92 -1.47 -5.78
C ALA A 282 -6.22 -2.23 -5.43
N PHE A 283 -6.10 -3.43 -4.86
CA PHE A 283 -7.23 -4.34 -4.58
C PHE A 283 -8.25 -3.73 -3.62
N ALA A 284 -7.79 -2.99 -2.60
CA ALA A 284 -8.65 -2.32 -1.64
C ALA A 284 -9.59 -1.25 -2.22
N ALA A 285 -9.46 -0.92 -3.51
CA ALA A 285 -10.32 0.04 -4.21
C ALA A 285 -11.12 -0.62 -5.36
N LEU A 286 -11.23 -1.96 -5.38
CA LEU A 286 -11.89 -2.71 -6.43
C LEU A 286 -12.94 -3.64 -5.85
N THR A 287 -14.10 -3.66 -6.50
CA THR A 287 -15.17 -4.62 -6.20
C THR A 287 -15.60 -5.30 -7.50
N LEU A 288 -15.58 -6.63 -7.52
CA LEU A 288 -15.78 -7.42 -8.73
C LEU A 288 -17.14 -8.10 -8.73
N TYR A 289 -17.82 -8.05 -9.87
CA TYR A 289 -19.09 -8.69 -10.09
C TYR A 289 -19.16 -9.36 -11.47
N PHE A 290 -19.97 -10.42 -11.57
CA PHE A 290 -20.25 -11.11 -12.83
C PHE A 290 -21.76 -11.17 -13.13
N PRO A 291 -22.42 -10.03 -13.42
CA PRO A 291 -23.83 -10.03 -13.72
C PRO A 291 -24.14 -10.73 -15.05
N GLU A 292 -25.24 -11.47 -15.07
CA GLU A 292 -25.80 -12.09 -16.29
C GLU A 292 -26.98 -11.24 -16.79
N ILE A 293 -26.89 -10.75 -18.02
CA ILE A 293 -27.90 -9.91 -18.66
C ILE A 293 -28.25 -10.54 -19.99
N GLU A 294 -29.54 -10.84 -20.21
CA GLU A 294 -30.05 -11.48 -21.44
C GLU A 294 -29.29 -12.79 -21.81
N GLY A 295 -28.85 -13.55 -20.81
CA GLY A 295 -28.10 -14.80 -21.01
C GLY A 295 -26.62 -14.62 -21.32
N GLN A 296 -26.11 -13.39 -21.24
CA GLN A 296 -24.68 -13.10 -21.36
C GLN A 296 -24.08 -12.64 -20.04
N MET A 297 -23.02 -13.33 -19.63
CA MET A 297 -22.21 -12.92 -18.48
C MET A 297 -21.22 -11.84 -18.90
N ILE A 298 -21.20 -10.73 -18.16
CA ILE A 298 -20.21 -9.66 -18.29
C ILE A 298 -19.41 -9.54 -16.98
N CYS A 299 -18.26 -8.87 -17.03
CA CYS A 299 -17.49 -8.53 -15.84
C CYS A 299 -17.67 -7.05 -15.53
N ARG A 300 -18.08 -6.73 -14.29
CA ARG A 300 -18.19 -5.37 -13.78
C ARG A 300 -17.17 -5.18 -12.67
N LEU A 301 -16.30 -4.18 -12.83
CA LEU A 301 -15.45 -3.67 -11.76
C LEU A 301 -15.95 -2.31 -11.34
N ASP A 302 -16.41 -2.20 -10.10
CA ASP A 302 -16.59 -0.91 -9.46
C ASP A 302 -15.25 -0.52 -8.82
N VAL A 303 -14.84 0.73 -9.06
CA VAL A 303 -13.52 1.26 -8.71
C VAL A 303 -13.69 2.49 -7.86
N ASP A 304 -13.07 2.49 -6.69
CA ASP A 304 -13.06 3.63 -5.80
C ASP A 304 -11.88 4.56 -6.03
N PHE A 305 -12.13 5.86 -5.83
CA PHE A 305 -11.06 6.84 -5.73
C PHE A 305 -10.18 6.51 -4.52
N ARG A 306 -8.86 6.39 -4.75
CA ARG A 306 -7.91 6.07 -3.69
C ARG A 306 -7.59 7.32 -2.87
N LYS A 307 -8.15 7.44 -1.68
CA LYS A 307 -7.84 8.55 -0.76
C LYS A 307 -6.43 8.47 -0.16
N ASN A 308 -5.84 7.28 -0.09
CA ASN A 308 -4.55 7.04 0.57
C ASN A 308 -3.35 7.22 -0.38
N GLY A 309 -3.50 8.03 -1.42
CA GLY A 309 -2.45 8.37 -2.38
C GLY A 309 -2.61 7.77 -3.78
N PRO A 310 -1.72 8.16 -4.71
CA PRO A 310 -1.77 7.80 -6.13
C PRO A 310 -1.45 6.31 -6.37
N ILE A 311 -1.94 5.78 -7.49
CA ILE A 311 -1.56 4.47 -8.04
C ILE A 311 -0.80 4.66 -9.37
N PHE A 312 0.22 3.82 -9.58
CA PHE A 312 1.05 3.83 -10.78
C PHE A 312 0.91 2.50 -11.52
N VAL A 313 1.03 2.55 -12.84
CA VAL A 313 1.00 1.35 -13.70
C VAL A 313 2.42 1.03 -14.17
N LYS A 314 2.92 -0.15 -13.82
CA LYS A 314 4.24 -0.66 -14.22
C LYS A 314 4.19 -1.30 -15.60
N ASN A 315 4.67 -0.60 -16.62
CA ASN A 315 4.67 -1.07 -17.99
C ASN A 315 6.11 -1.09 -18.55
N LYS A 316 6.60 -2.27 -18.93
CA LYS A 316 7.95 -2.46 -19.53
C LYS A 316 9.09 -1.78 -18.75
N GLY A 317 9.00 -1.80 -17.42
CA GLY A 317 10.02 -1.24 -16.52
C GLY A 317 9.88 0.26 -16.25
N ALA A 318 8.86 0.93 -16.79
CA ALA A 318 8.50 2.30 -16.45
C ALA A 318 7.24 2.34 -15.58
N GLU A 319 7.20 3.27 -14.62
CA GLU A 319 5.98 3.60 -13.88
C GLU A 319 5.27 4.77 -14.56
N GLU A 320 4.01 4.55 -14.93
CA GLU A 320 3.18 5.51 -15.65
C GLU A 320 2.00 5.93 -14.77
N PHE A 321 1.73 7.24 -14.70
CA PHE A 321 0.61 7.80 -13.95
C PHE A 321 -0.55 8.16 -14.89
N TYR A 322 -1.72 7.59 -14.64
CA TYR A 322 -2.91 7.74 -15.47
C TYR A 322 -4.03 8.46 -14.72
N ILE A 323 -4.71 9.37 -15.42
CA ILE A 323 -5.92 10.05 -14.93
C ILE A 323 -7.09 9.90 -15.91
N ARG A 324 -8.32 10.04 -15.42
CA ARG A 324 -9.51 10.21 -16.26
C ARG A 324 -9.69 11.68 -16.63
N ARG A 325 -9.72 11.96 -17.93
CA ARG A 325 -10.09 13.27 -18.46
C ARG A 325 -11.33 13.11 -19.32
N SER A 326 -12.47 13.54 -18.80
CA SER A 326 -13.78 13.26 -19.38
C SER A 326 -13.93 11.73 -19.60
N ALA A 327 -14.25 11.28 -20.81
CA ALA A 327 -14.38 9.85 -21.14
C ALA A 327 -13.07 9.19 -21.63
N SER A 328 -11.90 9.79 -21.37
CA SER A 328 -10.61 9.27 -21.85
C SER A 328 -9.60 9.11 -20.72
N THR A 329 -8.70 8.15 -20.86
CA THR A 329 -7.61 7.90 -19.92
C THR A 329 -6.31 8.49 -20.48
N LYS A 330 -5.66 9.40 -19.74
CA LYS A 330 -4.45 10.11 -20.18
C LYS A 330 -3.28 9.82 -19.25
N ALA A 331 -2.12 9.50 -19.82
CA ALA A 331 -0.85 9.49 -19.10
C ALA A 331 -0.37 10.93 -18.89
N LEU A 332 -0.03 11.30 -17.66
CA LEU A 332 0.60 12.59 -17.37
C LEU A 332 2.10 12.49 -17.48
N ASN A 333 2.74 13.58 -17.93
CA ASN A 333 4.19 13.69 -17.83
C ASN A 333 4.59 13.99 -16.36
N PRO A 334 5.89 13.83 -15.98
CA PRO A 334 6.31 14.01 -14.60
C PRO A 334 5.94 15.36 -13.98
N SER A 335 6.02 16.45 -14.73
CA SER A 335 5.67 17.78 -14.20
C SER A 335 4.16 17.96 -13.96
N GLU A 336 3.33 17.48 -14.90
CA GLU A 336 1.87 17.47 -14.73
C GLU A 336 1.45 16.56 -13.58
N MET A 337 2.10 15.41 -13.44
CA MET A 337 1.84 14.41 -12.40
C MET A 337 2.12 14.96 -11.00
N MET A 338 3.30 15.57 -10.77
CA MET A 338 3.66 16.12 -9.47
C MET A 338 2.64 17.19 -9.03
N ALA A 339 2.33 18.14 -9.93
CA ALA A 339 1.33 19.17 -9.65
C ALA A 339 -0.08 18.58 -9.44
N TYR A 340 -0.43 17.51 -10.15
CA TYR A 340 -1.71 16.86 -9.98
C TYR A 340 -1.82 16.18 -8.61
N ILE A 341 -0.78 15.45 -8.19
CA ILE A 341 -0.74 14.72 -6.91
C ILE A 341 -0.86 15.69 -5.73
N GLU A 342 -0.06 16.76 -5.72
CA GLU A 342 -0.09 17.81 -4.69
C GLU A 342 -1.50 18.39 -4.52
N ASN A 343 -2.21 18.68 -5.62
CA ASN A 343 -3.56 19.26 -5.55
C ASN A 343 -4.69 18.28 -5.18
N HIS A 344 -4.44 16.96 -5.20
CA HIS A 344 -5.49 15.94 -5.01
C HIS A 344 -5.38 15.16 -3.70
N TRP A 345 -4.20 15.16 -3.06
CA TRP A 345 -3.94 14.36 -1.85
C TRP A 345 -3.29 15.11 -0.69
N ASP A 346 -2.80 16.33 -0.88
CA ASP A 346 -2.45 17.23 0.24
C ASP A 346 -3.70 18.00 0.71
#